data_AF-A0A5P3VFM7-F1
#
_entry.id   AF-A0A5P3VFM7-F1
#
_cell.length_a   1.000
_cell.length_b   1.000
_cell.length_c   1.000
_cell.angle_alpha   90.00
_cell.angle_beta   90.00
_cell.angle_gamma   90.00
#
_symmetry.space_group_name_H-M   'P 1'
#
loop_
_entity.id
_entity.type
_entity.pdbx_description
1 polymer ?
#
loop_
_entity_poly.entity_id
_entity_poly.type
_entity_poly.pdbx_seq_one_letter_code
_entity_poly.pdbx_strand_id
1 'polypeptide(L)'
;MGTPTVPDDLRTLRLTQGHAWIDRLADIEGWPDHQRQQHHDALRTTPLHVLEDVVERWRALMWRAMEKAGQVPTFERKRPWGAAAPPPPRQPKPRGLAKHLQPKHQPQPGQAELFRTTDKDA
;
A
#
# COMPACT_ATOMS: atom_id res chain seq x y z
N MET A 1 -35.66 25.21 -8.88
CA MET A 1 -34.73 24.12 -8.52
C MET A 1 -33.66 24.72 -7.64
N GLY A 2 -33.71 24.44 -6.33
CA GLY A 2 -32.76 25.01 -5.37
C GLY A 2 -31.40 24.35 -5.54
N THR A 3 -30.34 25.14 -5.60
CA THR A 3 -28.96 24.64 -5.56
C THR A 3 -28.74 23.94 -4.22
N PRO A 4 -28.37 22.64 -4.21
CA PRO A 4 -27.99 21.98 -2.97
C PRO A 4 -26.82 22.75 -2.37
N THR A 5 -26.95 23.13 -1.10
CA THR A 5 -25.81 23.72 -0.40
C THR A 5 -24.87 22.56 -0.09
N VAL A 6 -23.58 22.70 -0.40
CA VAL A 6 -22.54 21.67 -0.14
C VAL A 6 -22.66 20.98 1.25
N PRO A 7 -23.08 21.65 2.34
CA PRO A 7 -23.36 21.00 3.62
C PRO A 7 -24.47 19.93 3.61
N ASP A 8 -25.52 20.11 2.81
CA ASP A 8 -26.66 19.19 2.73
C ASP A 8 -26.28 17.88 2.00
N ASP A 9 -25.44 17.97 0.98
CA ASP A 9 -24.92 16.82 0.24
C ASP A 9 -24.00 15.97 1.14
N LEU A 10 -23.15 16.63 1.93
CA LEU A 10 -22.28 15.95 2.90
C LEU A 10 -23.10 15.27 3.99
N ARG A 11 -24.15 15.92 4.51
CA ARG A 11 -25.05 15.30 5.50
C ARG A 11 -25.70 14.05 4.93
N THR A 12 -26.23 14.13 3.71
CA THR A 12 -26.90 13.01 3.04
C THR A 12 -25.96 11.83 2.82
N LEU A 13 -24.73 12.11 2.38
CA LEU A 13 -23.70 11.09 2.20
C LEU A 13 -23.36 10.40 3.53
N ARG A 14 -23.15 11.17 4.61
CA ARG A 14 -22.83 10.63 5.93
C ARG A 14 -23.97 9.79 6.51
N LEU A 15 -25.22 10.22 6.35
CA LEU A 15 -26.38 9.42 6.75
C LEU A 15 -26.47 8.11 5.98
N THR A 16 -26.25 8.15 4.67
CA THR A 16 -26.21 6.95 3.83
C THR A 16 -25.15 5.97 4.29
N GLN A 17 -23.93 6.45 4.56
CA GLN A 17 -22.84 5.64 5.09
C GLN A 17 -23.17 5.04 6.45
N GLY A 18 -23.66 5.85 7.39
CA GLY A 18 -24.00 5.37 8.73
C GLY A 18 -25.12 4.33 8.71
N HIS A 19 -26.14 4.50 7.87
CA HIS A 19 -27.19 3.49 7.68
C HIS A 19 -26.62 2.17 7.15
N ALA A 20 -25.74 2.21 6.14
CA ALA A 20 -25.11 1.02 5.62
C ALA A 20 -24.26 0.27 6.67
N TRP A 21 -23.57 1.00 7.56
CA TRP A 21 -22.82 0.39 8.66
C TRP A 21 -23.73 -0.24 9.71
N ILE A 22 -24.84 0.40 10.06
CA ILE A 22 -25.84 -0.13 10.99
C ILE A 22 -26.47 -1.40 10.42
N ASP A 23 -26.91 -1.38 9.16
CA ASP A 23 -27.51 -2.55 8.51
C ASP A 23 -26.55 -3.73 8.50
N ARG A 24 -25.29 -3.50 8.09
CA ARG A 24 -24.29 -4.57 8.06
C ARG A 24 -23.99 -5.12 9.44
N LEU A 25 -23.89 -4.27 10.46
CA LEU A 25 -23.66 -4.70 11.84
C LEU A 25 -24.85 -5.51 12.36
N ALA A 26 -26.08 -5.03 12.12
CA ALA A 26 -27.31 -5.71 12.51
C ALA A 26 -27.40 -7.11 11.88
N ASP A 27 -26.99 -7.26 10.63
CA ASP A 27 -26.96 -8.56 9.96
C ASP A 27 -25.91 -9.51 10.56
N ILE A 28 -24.74 -8.99 10.97
CA ILE A 28 -23.68 -9.80 11.59
C ILE A 28 -24.07 -10.24 13.02
N GLU A 29 -24.69 -9.34 13.79
CA GLU A 29 -25.05 -9.60 15.18
C GLU A 29 -26.45 -10.22 15.34
N GLY A 30 -27.24 -10.31 14.27
CA GLY A 30 -28.59 -10.89 14.30
C GLY A 30 -29.61 -10.01 15.04
N TRP A 31 -29.52 -8.70 14.89
CA TRP A 31 -30.42 -7.78 15.58
C TRP A 31 -31.86 -7.87 15.07
N PRO A 32 -32.86 -7.79 15.95
CA PRO A 32 -34.26 -7.65 15.55
C PRO A 32 -34.53 -6.27 14.92
N ASP A 33 -35.54 -6.19 14.04
CA ASP A 33 -35.85 -5.00 13.26
C ASP A 33 -36.11 -3.75 14.11
N HIS A 34 -36.75 -3.90 15.27
CA HIS A 34 -37.03 -2.77 16.16
C HIS A 34 -35.76 -2.12 16.71
N GLN A 35 -34.74 -2.93 17.06
CA GLN A 35 -33.46 -2.43 17.56
C GLN A 35 -32.69 -1.74 16.43
N ARG A 36 -32.67 -2.35 15.24
CA ARG A 36 -32.08 -1.76 14.03
C ARG A 36 -32.70 -0.38 13.77
N GLN A 37 -34.04 -0.31 13.74
CA GLN A 37 -34.78 0.92 13.48
C GLN A 37 -34.48 2.03 14.51
N GLN A 38 -34.38 1.68 15.80
CA GLN A 38 -33.99 2.64 16.85
C GLN A 38 -32.64 3.30 16.55
N HIS A 39 -31.65 2.54 16.07
CA HIS A 39 -30.35 3.09 15.71
C HIS A 39 -30.40 3.96 14.44
N HIS A 40 -31.21 3.60 13.44
CA HIS A 40 -31.43 4.47 12.28
C HIS A 40 -32.08 5.80 12.68
N ASP A 41 -33.08 5.77 13.56
CA ASP A 41 -33.77 6.98 14.03
C ASP A 41 -32.84 7.88 14.88
N ALA A 42 -32.01 7.28 15.73
CA ALA A 42 -30.98 8.00 16.46
C ALA A 42 -29.96 8.68 15.50
N LEU A 43 -29.57 7.99 14.42
CA LEU A 43 -28.65 8.57 13.43
C LEU A 43 -29.29 9.76 12.68
N ARG A 44 -30.57 9.66 12.28
CA ARG A 44 -31.28 10.74 11.58
C ARG A 44 -31.36 12.03 12.39
N THR A 45 -31.54 11.90 13.70
CA THR A 45 -31.66 13.02 14.65
C THR A 45 -30.30 13.58 15.08
N THR A 46 -29.20 12.97 14.67
CA THR A 46 -27.84 13.40 15.05
C THR A 46 -27.48 14.76 14.41
N PRO A 47 -27.00 15.75 15.19
CA PRO A 47 -26.54 17.04 14.69
C PRO A 47 -25.35 16.90 13.72
N LEU A 48 -25.28 17.76 12.70
CA LEU A 48 -24.24 17.65 11.66
C LEU A 48 -22.80 17.67 12.19
N HIS A 49 -22.53 18.50 13.20
CA HIS A 49 -21.17 18.68 13.76
C HIS A 49 -20.63 17.44 14.50
N VAL A 50 -21.49 16.50 14.92
CA VAL A 50 -21.08 15.22 15.53
C VAL A 50 -21.38 14.01 14.65
N LEU A 51 -22.07 14.22 13.51
CA LEU A 51 -22.52 13.12 12.65
C LEU A 51 -21.34 12.30 12.13
N GLU A 52 -20.23 12.95 11.78
CA GLU A 52 -19.02 12.27 11.31
C GLU A 52 -18.45 11.29 12.34
N ASP A 53 -18.28 11.74 13.59
CA ASP A 53 -17.78 10.90 14.68
C ASP A 53 -18.70 9.71 14.98
N VAL A 54 -20.01 9.93 14.91
CA VAL A 54 -21.02 8.88 15.10
C VAL A 54 -20.95 7.85 13.97
N VAL A 55 -20.84 8.29 12.72
CA VAL A 55 -20.71 7.39 11.56
C VAL A 55 -19.41 6.59 11.64
N GLU A 56 -18.30 7.21 12.03
CA GLU A 56 -17.01 6.51 12.18
C GLU A 56 -17.04 5.49 13.32
N ARG A 57 -17.75 5.80 14.42
CA ARG A 57 -17.99 4.83 15.50
C ARG A 57 -18.76 3.60 15.01
N TRP A 58 -19.82 3.81 14.21
CA TRP A 58 -20.56 2.70 13.61
C TRP A 58 -19.69 1.87 12.66
N ARG A 59 -18.87 2.51 11.84
CA ARG A 59 -17.90 1.83 10.98
C ARG A 59 -16.94 0.96 11.80
N ALA A 60 -16.41 1.49 12.91
CA ALA A 60 -15.50 0.76 13.78
C ALA A 60 -16.15 -0.44 14.49
N LEU A 61 -17.39 -0.29 14.97
CA LEU A 61 -18.17 -1.38 15.56
C LEU A 61 -18.44 -2.48 14.54
N MET A 62 -18.91 -2.10 13.35
CA MET A 62 -19.15 -3.00 12.22
C MET A 62 -17.87 -3.77 11.85
N TRP A 63 -16.73 -3.08 11.75
CA TRP A 63 -15.45 -3.70 11.41
C TRP A 63 -15.02 -4.74 12.45
N ARG A 64 -15.13 -4.42 13.75
CA ARG A 64 -14.81 -5.36 14.84
C ARG A 64 -15.74 -6.58 14.82
N ALA A 65 -17.01 -6.39 14.50
CA ALA A 65 -17.96 -7.49 14.35
C ALA A 65 -17.57 -8.39 13.17
N MET A 66 -17.17 -7.81 12.04
CA MET A 66 -16.65 -8.56 10.88
C MET A 66 -15.39 -9.36 11.23
N GLU A 67 -14.44 -8.77 11.96
CA GLU A 67 -13.23 -9.44 12.44
C GLU A 67 -13.58 -10.66 13.30
N LYS A 68 -14.46 -10.47 14.27
CA LYS A 68 -14.92 -11.56 15.15
C LYS A 68 -15.64 -12.67 14.39
N ALA A 69 -16.42 -12.31 13.38
CA ALA A 69 -17.15 -13.25 12.53
C ALA A 69 -16.28 -13.90 11.43
N GLY A 70 -15.01 -13.51 11.29
CA GLY A 70 -14.15 -13.99 10.21
C GLY A 70 -14.60 -13.57 8.81
N GLN A 71 -15.36 -12.48 8.70
CA GLN A 71 -15.95 -11.98 7.44
C GLN A 71 -15.16 -10.83 6.82
N VAL A 72 -14.00 -10.48 7.37
CA VAL A 72 -13.14 -9.43 6.82
C VAL A 72 -12.71 -9.81 5.40
N PRO A 73 -12.91 -8.96 4.39
CA PRO A 73 -12.52 -9.26 3.03
C PRO A 73 -11.01 -9.46 2.94
N THR A 74 -10.58 -10.68 2.67
CA THR A 74 -9.17 -10.98 2.39
C THR A 74 -8.90 -10.69 0.93
N PHE A 75 -8.14 -9.65 0.64
CA PHE A 75 -7.69 -9.40 -0.74
C PHE A 75 -6.50 -10.29 -1.06
N GLU A 76 -6.76 -11.44 -1.69
CA GLU A 76 -5.70 -12.22 -2.32
C GLU A 76 -5.41 -11.64 -3.70
N ARG A 77 -4.25 -10.97 -3.83
CA ARG A 77 -3.74 -10.57 -5.14
C ARG A 77 -3.35 -11.82 -5.92
N LYS A 78 -4.30 -12.37 -6.70
CA LYS A 78 -4.02 -13.39 -7.72
C LYS A 78 -3.03 -12.79 -8.70
N ARG A 79 -1.75 -13.17 -8.62
CA ARG A 79 -0.77 -12.80 -9.64
C ARG A 79 -1.20 -13.53 -10.91
N PRO A 80 -1.52 -12.81 -12.01
CA PRO A 80 -2.01 -13.44 -13.24
C PRO A 80 -0.93 -14.30 -13.93
N TRP A 81 0.32 -14.15 -13.50
CA TRP A 81 1.45 -14.95 -13.94
C TRP A 81 1.82 -15.87 -12.78
N GLY A 82 1.55 -17.17 -12.93
CA GLY A 82 2.08 -18.21 -12.05
C GLY A 82 3.57 -18.01 -11.83
N ALA A 83 4.08 -18.45 -10.67
CA ALA A 83 5.47 -18.30 -10.24
C ALA A 83 6.41 -18.21 -11.44
N ALA A 84 6.93 -17.01 -11.72
CA ALA A 84 7.81 -16.80 -12.87
C ALA A 84 8.89 -17.86 -12.79
N ALA A 85 8.98 -18.72 -13.82
CA ALA A 85 10.02 -19.72 -13.90
C ALA A 85 11.36 -19.01 -13.62
N PRO A 86 12.26 -19.61 -12.81
CA PRO A 86 13.54 -19.00 -12.55
C PRO A 86 14.19 -18.63 -13.89
N PRO A 87 14.77 -17.42 -14.01
CA PRO A 87 15.32 -16.97 -15.27
C PRO A 87 16.36 -18.00 -15.76
N PRO A 88 16.41 -18.28 -17.07
CA PRO A 88 17.36 -19.25 -17.60
C PRO A 88 18.80 -18.89 -17.19
N PRO A 89 19.66 -19.88 -16.92
CA PRO A 89 21.05 -19.61 -16.54
C PRO A 89 21.72 -18.76 -17.63
N ARG A 90 22.36 -17.66 -17.22
CA ARG A 90 23.04 -16.74 -18.14
C ARG A 90 24.11 -17.51 -18.92
N GLN A 91 23.95 -17.60 -20.25
CA GLN A 91 25.03 -18.14 -21.07
C GLN A 91 26.24 -17.19 -21.01
N PRO A 92 27.46 -17.70 -20.78
CA PRO A 92 28.64 -16.88 -20.78
C PRO A 92 28.86 -16.34 -22.20
N LYS A 93 28.75 -15.01 -22.36
CA LYS A 93 29.17 -14.35 -23.59
C LYS A 93 30.68 -14.55 -23.79
N PRO A 94 31.16 -14.92 -24.99
CA PRO A 94 32.58 -14.96 -25.27
C PRO A 94 33.16 -13.56 -25.06
N ARG A 95 34.10 -13.42 -24.12
CA ARG A 95 34.82 -12.15 -23.91
C ARG A 95 35.70 -11.93 -25.13
N GLY A 96 35.61 -10.73 -25.72
CA GLY A 96 36.20 -10.40 -27.02
C GLY A 96 37.69 -10.74 -27.15
N LEU A 97 38.13 -10.80 -28.43
CA LEU A 97 39.47 -11.20 -28.90
C LEU A 97 40.66 -10.43 -28.30
N ALA A 98 40.41 -9.42 -27.45
CA ALA A 98 41.41 -8.63 -26.75
C ALA A 98 42.34 -9.45 -25.84
N LYS A 99 41.93 -10.65 -25.39
CA LYS A 99 42.83 -11.58 -24.67
C LYS A 99 43.90 -12.23 -25.56
N HIS A 100 43.76 -12.14 -26.88
CA HIS A 100 44.67 -12.75 -27.86
C HIS A 100 45.59 -11.72 -28.54
N LEU A 101 45.50 -10.44 -28.16
CA LEU A 101 46.44 -9.41 -28.60
C LEU A 101 47.66 -9.44 -27.67
N GLN A 102 48.79 -9.94 -28.16
CA GLN A 102 50.04 -9.91 -27.41
C GLN A 102 50.51 -8.45 -27.25
N PRO A 103 50.88 -8.00 -26.03
CA PRO A 103 51.43 -6.67 -25.82
C PRO A 103 52.78 -6.52 -26.53
N LYS A 104 52.83 -5.65 -27.53
CA LYS A 104 54.05 -5.34 -28.29
C LYS A 104 54.68 -4.07 -27.70
N HIS A 105 55.29 -4.13 -26.52
CA HIS A 105 56.31 -3.15 -26.09
C HIS A 105 57.14 -3.69 -24.92
N GLN A 106 58.42 -3.92 -25.19
CA GLN A 106 59.46 -4.31 -24.25
C GLN A 106 60.01 -3.03 -23.59
N PRO A 107 60.06 -2.91 -22.25
CA PRO A 107 60.57 -1.72 -21.58
C PRO A 107 62.10 -1.63 -21.71
N GLN A 108 62.62 -0.45 -22.12
CA GLN A 108 64.06 -0.19 -22.11
C GLN A 108 64.60 -0.13 -20.67
N PRO A 109 65.73 -0.76 -20.36
CA PRO A 109 66.36 -0.68 -19.05
C PRO A 109 67.04 0.69 -18.87
N GLY A 110 66.50 1.52 -17.97
CA GLY A 110 67.08 2.81 -17.61
C GLY A 110 66.09 3.81 -16.97
N GLN A 111 64.78 3.63 -17.14
CA GLN A 111 63.78 4.55 -16.56
C GLN A 111 63.52 4.34 -15.05
N ALA A 112 63.97 3.23 -14.47
CA ALA A 112 63.70 2.91 -13.06
C ALA A 112 64.58 3.69 -12.06
N GLU A 113 65.63 4.38 -12.53
CA GLU A 113 66.56 5.11 -11.64
C GLU A 113 66.17 6.57 -11.39
N LEU A 114 65.18 7.11 -12.11
CA LEU A 114 64.76 8.52 -12.02
C LEU A 114 63.93 8.88 -10.78
N PHE A 115 63.50 7.89 -9.98
CA PHE A 115 62.56 8.11 -8.86
C PHE A 115 63.07 7.60 -7.50
N ARG A 116 64.38 7.35 -7.37
CA ARG A 116 64.99 6.97 -6.08
C ARG A 116 66.02 8.00 -5.61
N THR A 117 65.53 8.99 -4.85
CA THR A 117 66.21 9.87 -3.86
C THR A 117 65.30 11.10 -3.75
N THR A 118 64.73 11.55 -2.62
CA THR A 118 65.09 11.57 -1.19
C THR A 118 63.83 12.10 -0.48
N ASP A 119 63.15 11.33 0.37
CA ASP A 119 63.13 11.45 1.84
C ASP A 119 63.84 12.70 2.42
N LYS A 120 63.10 13.62 3.06
CA LYS A 120 63.38 14.12 4.43
C LYS A 120 62.37 15.16 4.93
N ASP A 121 61.99 15.01 6.18
CA ASP A 121 61.14 15.85 7.04
C ASP A 121 61.38 17.37 6.98
N ALA A 122 60.28 18.13 7.10
CA ALA A 122 60.07 19.21 8.08
C ALA A 122 58.63 19.74 8.01
#